data_AF-A0A957J6E6-F1
#
_entry.id   AF-A0A957J6E6-F1
#
_cell.length_a   1.000
_cell.length_b   1.000
_cell.length_c   1.000
_cell.angle_alpha   90.00
_cell.angle_beta   90.00
_cell.angle_gamma   90.00
#
_symmetry.space_group_name_H-M   'P 1'
#
loop_
_entity.id
_entity.type
_entity.pdbx_description
1 polymer ?
#
loop_
_entity_poly.entity_id
_entity_poly.type
_entity_poly.pdbx_seq_one_letter_code
_entity_poly.pdbx_strand_id
1 'polypeptide(L)'
;MGHNLQNPGTACGASITSSDPDLDVPTFNGGALATLVSRLPKDGSPAVDAGDNAVCNGPLVNKEDQRGSARPKDGNGDLTDTCDIGATEAGTAAPGFGSDPVQPGPLAFGNATPGAPANYTLHIIETGNRELTVAGSISGPDAADFSISSMMPIVMPDGAPNYSLQLVCDPVNAAAGTRTATLTLTTNDSDNLQVDYDLTCTVPAVPTAGFGSYPEAPGPLDFGSLPVGMSGSLYIELRETGNATLSLSNYTISGPNAAEFLMAAPVTSIPDGAAPVSHLVTCNPTETGLRTATLSISTNDPAWPVAEYD
;
A
#
# COMPACT_ATOMS: atom_id res chain seq x y z
N MET A 1 25.83 52.91 8.84
CA MET A 1 24.74 53.35 7.94
C MET A 1 23.95 52.10 7.58
N GLY A 2 22.61 52.18 7.61
CA GLY A 2 21.69 51.34 6.86
C GLY A 2 21.70 49.83 7.14
N HIS A 3 20.83 49.39 8.04
CA HIS A 3 20.29 48.03 8.10
C HIS A 3 18.77 48.09 7.94
N ASN A 4 18.33 48.82 6.91
CA ASN A 4 16.93 49.09 6.61
C ASN A 4 16.68 48.75 5.15
N LEU A 5 15.47 48.29 4.86
CA LEU A 5 14.95 48.12 3.52
C LEU A 5 13.90 49.20 3.25
N GLN A 6 13.81 49.67 2.00
CA GLN A 6 12.70 50.49 1.53
C GLN A 6 11.96 49.79 0.40
N ASN A 7 10.63 49.74 0.49
CA ASN A 7 9.75 49.21 -0.54
C ASN A 7 8.33 49.79 -0.36
N PRO A 8 7.65 50.26 -1.42
CA PRO A 8 8.16 50.53 -2.77
C PRO A 8 8.93 51.86 -2.88
N GLY A 9 9.82 51.95 -3.86
CA GLY A 9 10.51 53.19 -4.26
C GLY A 9 11.75 53.55 -3.43
N THR A 10 12.26 54.77 -3.63
CA THR A 10 13.56 55.25 -3.09
C THR A 10 13.44 56.52 -2.22
N ALA A 11 12.27 56.74 -1.63
CA ALA A 11 11.95 57.98 -0.91
C ALA A 11 12.84 58.26 0.31
N CYS A 12 13.45 57.22 0.89
CA CYS A 12 14.33 57.33 2.05
C CYS A 12 15.79 57.62 1.67
N GLY A 13 16.06 57.88 0.38
CA GLY A 13 17.37 58.23 -0.15
C GLY A 13 18.13 57.03 -0.74
N ALA A 14 19.18 57.33 -1.51
CA ALA A 14 19.93 56.34 -2.29
C ALA A 14 20.83 55.41 -1.43
N SER A 15 21.01 55.72 -0.14
CA SER A 15 21.84 54.94 0.78
C SER A 15 21.10 53.80 1.48
N ILE A 16 19.81 53.62 1.21
CA ILE A 16 18.98 52.54 1.76
C ILE A 16 18.64 51.58 0.63
N THR A 17 18.85 50.29 0.85
CA THR A 17 18.56 49.24 -0.14
C THR A 17 17.08 49.23 -0.48
N SER A 18 16.76 49.42 -1.77
CA SER A 18 15.38 49.35 -2.28
C SER A 18 15.09 47.92 -2.76
N SER A 19 14.46 47.13 -1.92
CA SER A 19 14.06 45.76 -2.23
C SER A 19 12.80 45.39 -1.47
N ASP A 20 11.95 44.56 -2.07
CA ASP A 20 10.85 43.95 -1.35
C ASP A 20 11.42 43.07 -0.22
N PRO A 21 11.01 43.28 1.05
CA PRO A 21 11.44 42.41 2.14
C PRO A 21 10.88 40.98 2.04
N ASP A 22 9.99 40.68 1.09
CA ASP A 22 9.40 39.35 0.86
C ASP A 22 8.96 38.66 2.15
N LEU A 23 8.03 39.32 2.85
CA LEU A 23 7.48 38.84 4.09
C LEU A 23 6.21 38.03 3.83
N ASP A 24 5.94 37.07 4.70
CA ASP A 24 4.69 36.32 4.71
C ASP A 24 3.45 37.17 5.01
N VAL A 25 2.28 36.57 4.82
CA VAL A 25 1.02 37.16 5.26
C VAL A 25 1.00 37.32 6.78
N PRO A 26 0.37 38.38 7.34
CA PRO A 26 0.23 38.52 8.78
C PRO A 26 -0.50 37.33 9.39
N THR A 27 0.16 36.60 10.29
CA THR A 27 -0.41 35.48 11.02
C THR A 27 0.16 35.40 12.44
N PHE A 28 -0.38 34.52 13.26
CA PHE A 28 0.18 34.24 14.58
C PHE A 28 1.39 33.30 14.44
N ASN A 29 2.60 33.83 14.58
CA ASN A 29 3.87 33.09 14.49
C ASN A 29 4.49 32.81 15.87
N GLY A 30 3.66 32.69 16.90
CA GLY A 30 4.08 32.50 18.30
C GLY A 30 4.30 33.79 19.09
N GLY A 31 4.72 33.62 20.34
CA GLY A 31 4.93 34.70 21.31
C GLY A 31 3.88 34.73 22.43
N ALA A 32 4.17 35.50 23.49
CA ALA A 32 3.38 35.50 24.73
C ALA A 32 1.95 36.07 24.57
N LEU A 33 1.69 36.83 23.50
CA LEU A 33 0.41 37.46 23.23
C LEU A 33 -0.23 36.79 22.01
N ALA A 34 -1.27 35.98 22.23
CA ALA A 34 -2.00 35.28 21.16
C ALA A 34 -2.62 36.21 20.09
N THR A 35 -2.78 37.50 20.40
CA THR A 35 -3.27 38.53 19.47
C THR A 35 -2.16 39.21 18.66
N LEU A 36 -0.89 38.95 18.96
CA LEU A 36 0.24 39.53 18.23
C LEU A 36 0.41 38.76 16.92
N VAL A 37 -0.02 39.39 15.83
CA VAL A 37 0.29 38.90 14.47
C VAL A 37 1.61 39.49 14.00
N SER A 38 2.44 38.67 13.37
CA SER A 38 3.71 39.09 12.75
C SER A 38 3.79 38.57 11.33
N ARG A 39 4.79 39.03 10.58
CA ARG A 39 5.15 38.48 9.27
C ARG A 39 6.58 37.97 9.37
N LEU A 40 6.80 36.70 9.06
CA LEU A 40 8.14 36.16 8.95
C LEU A 40 8.73 36.52 7.59
N PRO A 41 10.05 36.78 7.50
CA PRO A 41 10.74 36.75 6.22
C PRO A 41 10.64 35.36 5.60
N LYS A 42 10.33 35.28 4.31
CA LYS A 42 10.37 34.00 3.57
C LYS A 42 11.81 33.57 3.28
N ASP A 43 11.98 32.31 2.86
CA ASP A 43 13.26 31.83 2.33
C ASP A 43 13.77 32.76 1.20
N GLY A 44 15.03 33.19 1.30
CA GLY A 44 15.68 34.11 0.37
C GLY A 44 15.33 35.59 0.54
N SER A 45 14.55 35.98 1.57
CA SER A 45 14.23 37.37 1.85
C SER A 45 15.50 38.22 2.08
N PRO A 46 15.59 39.45 1.52
CA PRO A 46 16.71 40.36 1.75
C PRO A 46 16.71 40.98 3.15
N ALA A 47 15.68 40.69 3.97
CA ALA A 47 15.64 41.08 5.37
C ALA A 47 16.39 40.10 6.27
N VAL A 48 16.55 38.84 5.82
CA VAL A 48 17.22 37.79 6.59
C VAL A 48 18.71 38.09 6.69
N ASP A 49 19.25 38.03 7.91
CA ASP A 49 20.69 38.20 8.20
C ASP A 49 21.28 39.53 7.67
N ALA A 50 20.43 40.56 7.49
CA ALA A 50 20.81 41.85 6.93
C ALA A 50 20.84 42.99 7.97
N GLY A 51 20.58 42.65 9.24
CA GLY A 51 20.54 43.51 10.41
C GLY A 51 21.91 43.79 11.05
N ASP A 52 21.88 44.40 12.23
CA ASP A 52 23.09 44.73 13.01
C ASP A 52 23.09 43.97 14.35
N ASN A 53 24.03 43.04 14.49
CA ASN A 53 24.21 42.27 15.72
C ASN A 53 24.50 43.14 16.95
N ALA A 54 25.16 44.30 16.79
CA ALA A 54 25.41 45.20 17.91
C ALA A 54 24.09 45.84 18.42
N VAL A 55 23.17 46.15 17.51
CA VAL A 55 21.84 46.67 17.86
C VAL A 55 21.01 45.58 18.56
N CYS A 56 21.01 44.37 18.02
CA CYS A 56 20.29 43.24 18.61
C CYS A 56 20.79 42.83 20.00
N ASN A 57 22.11 42.85 20.19
CA ASN A 57 22.72 42.58 21.49
C ASN A 57 22.57 43.76 22.47
N GLY A 58 22.10 44.92 22.01
CA GLY A 58 21.91 46.10 22.82
C GLY A 58 20.76 45.93 23.83
N PRO A 59 20.77 46.67 24.96
CA PRO A 59 19.78 46.51 26.04
C PRO A 59 18.32 46.74 25.63
N LEU A 60 18.08 47.46 24.52
CA LEU A 60 16.72 47.74 24.03
C LEU A 60 16.09 46.58 23.26
N VAL A 61 16.90 45.75 22.61
CA VAL A 61 16.45 44.54 21.89
C VAL A 61 16.68 43.28 22.72
N ASN A 62 17.73 43.28 23.54
CA ASN A 62 18.05 42.24 24.52
C ASN A 62 18.07 40.82 23.92
N LYS A 63 18.59 40.69 22.69
CA LYS A 63 18.70 39.41 21.97
C LYS A 63 17.38 38.68 21.76
N GLU A 64 16.26 39.39 21.79
CA GLU A 64 14.94 38.83 21.55
C GLU A 64 14.22 39.62 20.47
N ASP A 65 13.45 38.92 19.64
CA ASP A 65 12.51 39.53 18.71
C ASP A 65 11.18 39.88 19.41
N GLN A 66 10.22 40.46 18.69
CA GLN A 66 8.93 40.86 19.28
C GLN A 66 8.09 39.70 19.83
N ARG A 67 8.44 38.45 19.52
CA ARG A 67 7.78 37.23 20.00
C ARG A 67 8.50 36.65 21.22
N GLY A 68 9.66 37.18 21.60
CA GLY A 68 10.55 36.60 22.60
C GLY A 68 11.43 35.48 22.04
N SER A 69 11.54 35.33 20.71
CA SER A 69 12.47 34.39 20.10
C SER A 69 13.89 34.96 20.10
N ALA A 70 14.88 34.13 20.39
CA ALA A 70 16.28 34.55 20.41
C ALA A 70 16.75 35.08 19.04
N ARG A 71 17.58 36.13 19.07
CA ARG A 71 18.29 36.70 17.93
C ARG A 71 19.71 37.17 18.32
N PRO A 72 20.74 37.07 17.46
CA PRO A 72 20.69 36.64 16.07
C PRO A 72 20.60 35.11 15.89
N LYS A 73 20.16 34.67 14.72
CA LYS A 73 20.23 33.28 14.23
C LYS A 73 20.78 33.26 12.80
N ASP A 74 21.36 32.16 12.36
CA ASP A 74 21.73 31.93 10.96
C ASP A 74 20.48 31.63 10.10
N GLY A 75 19.75 32.67 9.71
CA GLY A 75 18.54 32.52 8.88
C GLY A 75 18.86 32.27 7.41
N ASN A 76 20.07 32.61 6.95
CA ASN A 76 20.48 32.47 5.56
C ASN A 76 21.26 31.16 5.26
N GLY A 77 21.66 30.41 6.29
CA GLY A 77 22.38 29.14 6.20
C GLY A 77 23.86 29.26 5.84
N ASP A 78 24.48 30.44 6.01
CA ASP A 78 25.88 30.70 5.70
C ASP A 78 26.84 30.42 6.87
N LEU A 79 26.30 29.88 7.98
CA LEU A 79 26.98 29.59 9.25
C LEU A 79 27.37 30.84 10.06
N THR A 80 26.76 31.99 9.76
CA THR A 80 26.98 33.24 10.49
C THR A 80 25.68 33.75 11.10
N ASP A 81 25.54 33.65 12.42
CA ASP A 81 24.41 34.26 13.12
C ASP A 81 24.40 35.79 12.93
N THR A 82 23.46 36.29 12.13
CA THR A 82 23.26 37.71 11.89
C THR A 82 21.81 38.06 12.10
N CYS A 83 21.54 39.18 12.75
CA CYS A 83 20.17 39.58 13.00
C CYS A 83 19.43 39.93 11.73
N ASP A 84 18.13 39.69 11.71
CA ASP A 84 17.26 40.17 10.64
C ASP A 84 16.97 41.68 10.71
N ILE A 85 16.63 42.26 9.57
CA ILE A 85 15.98 43.56 9.50
C ILE A 85 14.50 43.38 9.89
N GLY A 86 14.10 44.09 10.95
CA GLY A 86 12.70 44.19 11.35
C GLY A 86 12.40 43.53 12.69
N ALA A 87 11.13 43.17 12.86
CA ALA A 87 10.55 42.88 14.16
C ALA A 87 10.57 41.39 14.55
N THR A 88 10.84 40.50 13.60
CA THR A 88 10.99 39.05 13.80
C THR A 88 12.39 38.61 13.40
N GLU A 89 12.85 37.53 14.04
CA GLU A 89 14.02 36.77 13.60
C GLU A 89 13.59 35.47 12.91
N ALA A 90 14.14 35.20 11.74
CA ALA A 90 14.00 33.96 11.01
C ALA A 90 14.56 32.80 11.86
N GLY A 91 13.97 31.61 11.70
CA GLY A 91 14.56 30.40 12.27
C GLY A 91 15.90 30.10 11.60
N THR A 92 16.76 29.32 12.26
CA THR A 92 17.95 28.77 11.62
C THR A 92 17.57 28.06 10.33
N ALA A 93 18.27 28.36 9.23
CA ALA A 93 18.01 27.76 7.93
C ALA A 93 18.23 26.25 7.95
N ALA A 94 17.16 25.48 7.79
CA ALA A 94 17.24 24.03 7.66
C ALA A 94 16.04 23.48 6.87
N PRO A 95 16.26 22.53 5.94
CA PRO A 95 15.18 21.76 5.35
C PRO A 95 14.62 20.79 6.40
N GLY A 96 13.31 20.55 6.37
CA GLY A 96 12.66 19.64 7.31
C GLY A 96 11.83 18.59 6.59
N PHE A 97 12.11 17.31 6.81
CA PHE A 97 11.34 16.21 6.27
C PHE A 97 10.20 15.80 7.22
N GLY A 98 8.98 15.81 6.69
CA GLY A 98 7.80 15.20 7.30
C GLY A 98 7.11 14.22 6.35
N SER A 99 6.29 13.34 6.91
CA SER A 99 5.52 12.36 6.14
C SER A 99 4.21 11.97 6.82
N ASP A 100 3.24 11.58 6.00
CA ASP A 100 2.01 10.91 6.46
C ASP A 100 1.68 9.73 5.54
N PRO A 101 1.67 8.48 6.04
CA PRO A 101 1.99 8.10 7.42
C PRO A 101 3.48 8.29 7.77
N VAL A 102 3.77 8.39 9.07
CA VAL A 102 5.12 8.53 9.62
C VAL A 102 5.91 7.22 9.54
N GLN A 103 7.24 7.31 9.37
CA GLN A 103 8.20 6.21 9.43
C GLN A 103 8.03 5.33 10.72
N PRO A 104 8.26 4.00 10.68
CA PRO A 104 8.79 3.15 9.58
C PRO A 104 7.77 2.49 8.67
N GLY A 105 6.48 2.84 8.75
CA GLY A 105 5.44 2.01 8.15
C GLY A 105 5.25 0.69 8.92
N PRO A 106 4.43 -0.23 8.39
CA PRO A 106 4.38 -0.55 6.98
C PRO A 106 3.41 0.29 6.14
N LEU A 107 3.80 0.60 4.91
CA LEU A 107 2.92 1.04 3.84
C LEU A 107 2.25 -0.20 3.25
N ALA A 108 1.04 -0.48 3.72
CA ALA A 108 0.26 -1.64 3.30
C ALA A 108 -0.66 -1.28 2.12
N PHE A 109 -0.35 -1.83 0.95
CA PHE A 109 -1.10 -1.60 -0.30
C PHE A 109 -2.38 -2.44 -0.36
N GLY A 110 -2.49 -3.47 0.48
CA GLY A 110 -3.58 -4.45 0.44
C GLY A 110 -3.33 -5.55 -0.59
N ASN A 111 -4.38 -5.97 -1.29
CA ASN A 111 -4.30 -7.06 -2.25
C ASN A 111 -3.89 -6.54 -3.63
N ALA A 112 -2.92 -7.21 -4.25
CA ALA A 112 -2.52 -7.01 -5.64
C ALA A 112 -2.50 -8.36 -6.35
N THR A 113 -2.96 -8.41 -7.60
CA THR A 113 -2.91 -9.63 -8.42
C THR A 113 -2.14 -9.36 -9.71
N PRO A 114 -1.55 -10.38 -10.35
CA PRO A 114 -0.88 -10.19 -11.64
C PRO A 114 -1.76 -9.44 -12.65
N GLY A 115 -1.31 -8.26 -13.12
CA GLY A 115 -2.05 -7.43 -14.08
C GLY A 115 -3.14 -6.53 -13.47
N ALA A 116 -3.32 -6.53 -12.15
CA ALA A 116 -4.17 -5.58 -11.42
C ALA A 116 -3.38 -5.02 -10.21
N PRO A 117 -2.65 -3.90 -10.43
CA PRO A 117 -1.77 -3.35 -9.42
C PRO A 117 -2.53 -2.68 -8.26
N ALA A 118 -1.93 -2.70 -7.07
CA ALA A 118 -2.38 -1.89 -5.94
C ALA A 118 -1.56 -0.60 -5.88
N ASN A 119 -2.22 0.52 -5.61
CA ASN A 119 -1.58 1.84 -5.51
C ASN A 119 -1.59 2.31 -4.05
N TYR A 120 -0.54 3.03 -3.65
CA TYR A 120 -0.46 3.66 -2.34
C TYR A 120 0.05 5.11 -2.49
N THR A 121 -0.52 6.03 -1.72
CA THR A 121 -0.07 7.43 -1.68
C THR A 121 0.59 7.69 -0.34
N LEU A 122 1.89 8.03 -0.38
CA LEU A 122 2.62 8.58 0.75
C LEU A 122 2.64 10.11 0.61
N HIS A 123 2.26 10.85 1.65
CA HIS A 123 2.37 12.30 1.65
C HIS A 123 3.73 12.71 2.20
N ILE A 124 4.50 13.46 1.41
CA ILE A 124 5.75 14.10 1.84
C ILE A 124 5.45 15.56 2.18
N ILE A 125 5.98 16.04 3.30
CA ILE A 125 5.70 17.33 3.88
C ILE A 125 7.02 18.06 4.09
N GLU A 126 7.15 19.27 3.56
CA GLU A 126 8.22 20.19 3.94
C GLU A 126 7.84 20.84 5.27
N THR A 127 8.72 20.73 6.28
CA THR A 127 8.44 21.17 7.66
C THR A 127 9.49 22.17 8.18
N GLY A 128 10.53 22.41 7.39
CA GLY A 128 11.59 23.35 7.70
C GLY A 128 11.26 24.74 7.15
N ASN A 129 12.32 25.48 6.85
CA ASN A 129 12.25 26.82 6.26
C ASN A 129 13.24 26.95 5.08
N ARG A 130 13.57 25.82 4.46
CA ARG A 130 14.46 25.70 3.31
C ARG A 130 14.00 24.60 2.37
N GLU A 131 14.48 24.68 1.14
CA GLU A 131 14.19 23.68 0.12
C GLU A 131 14.55 22.26 0.55
N LEU A 132 13.54 21.39 0.65
CA LEU A 132 13.70 19.96 0.88
C LEU A 132 13.86 19.22 -0.46
N THR A 133 14.97 18.49 -0.60
CA THR A 133 15.20 17.57 -1.72
C THR A 133 15.08 16.14 -1.21
N VAL A 134 14.29 15.31 -1.91
CA VAL A 134 14.13 13.89 -1.59
C VAL A 134 14.36 13.04 -2.84
N ALA A 135 15.24 12.05 -2.74
CA ALA A 135 15.37 10.98 -3.73
C ALA A 135 14.87 9.66 -3.14
N GLY A 136 14.40 8.75 -3.99
CA GLY A 136 13.81 7.49 -3.55
C GLY A 136 14.39 6.28 -4.29
N SER A 137 14.53 5.17 -3.58
CA SER A 137 14.88 3.86 -4.15
C SER A 137 14.12 2.75 -3.44
N ILE A 138 13.88 1.63 -4.14
CA ILE A 138 13.23 0.45 -3.57
C ILE A 138 14.23 -0.70 -3.59
N SER A 139 14.34 -1.40 -2.45
CA SER A 139 15.20 -2.56 -2.29
C SER A 139 14.51 -3.66 -1.48
N GLY A 140 15.19 -4.80 -1.27
CA GLY A 140 14.65 -5.92 -0.51
C GLY A 140 14.19 -7.11 -1.37
N PRO A 141 13.57 -8.13 -0.74
CA PRO A 141 13.31 -9.43 -1.36
C PRO A 141 12.45 -9.37 -2.62
N ASP A 142 11.37 -8.59 -2.58
CA ASP A 142 10.39 -8.51 -3.67
C ASP A 142 10.38 -7.13 -4.34
N ALA A 143 11.50 -6.40 -4.30
CA ALA A 143 11.62 -5.03 -4.81
C ALA A 143 11.15 -4.85 -6.26
N ALA A 144 11.28 -5.88 -7.10
CA ALA A 144 10.84 -5.85 -8.50
C ALA A 144 9.32 -5.73 -8.67
N ASP A 145 8.53 -6.07 -7.65
CA ASP A 145 7.08 -5.94 -7.68
C ASP A 145 6.61 -4.56 -7.23
N PHE A 146 7.51 -3.74 -6.68
CA PHE A 146 7.18 -2.39 -6.21
C PHE A 146 7.84 -1.35 -7.09
N SER A 147 7.16 -0.22 -7.31
CA SER A 147 7.72 0.89 -8.07
C SER A 147 7.29 2.24 -7.51
N ILE A 148 8.14 3.23 -7.73
CA ILE A 148 7.81 4.64 -7.54
C ILE A 148 7.27 5.16 -8.87
N SER A 149 6.00 5.52 -8.94
CA SER A 149 5.40 6.06 -10.18
C SER A 149 5.55 7.58 -10.30
N SER A 150 5.82 8.28 -9.20
CA SER A 150 6.18 9.70 -9.22
C SER A 150 7.58 9.92 -9.76
N MET A 151 7.82 11.09 -10.37
CA MET A 151 9.15 11.48 -10.81
C MET A 151 10.06 11.80 -9.61
N MET A 152 11.32 11.34 -9.67
CA MET A 152 12.35 11.55 -8.66
C MET A 152 13.62 12.15 -9.29
N PRO A 153 14.41 12.95 -8.55
CA PRO A 153 14.14 13.43 -7.18
C PRO A 153 13.02 14.48 -7.13
N ILE A 154 12.40 14.63 -5.97
CA ILE A 154 11.46 15.72 -5.68
C ILE A 154 12.20 16.88 -4.99
N VAL A 155 11.78 18.09 -5.30
CA VAL A 155 12.31 19.34 -4.75
C VAL A 155 11.13 20.18 -4.30
N MET A 156 11.12 20.55 -3.02
CA MET A 156 10.05 21.27 -2.35
C MET A 156 10.60 22.57 -1.75
N PRO A 157 10.31 23.74 -2.34
CA PRO A 157 10.59 25.01 -1.69
C PRO A 157 9.86 25.13 -0.34
N ASP A 158 10.34 26.02 0.53
CA ASP A 158 9.64 26.40 1.76
C ASP A 158 8.18 26.78 1.48
N GLY A 159 7.26 26.26 2.31
CA GLY A 159 5.82 26.47 2.17
C GLY A 159 5.17 25.77 0.98
N ALA A 160 5.87 24.87 0.28
CA ALA A 160 5.28 24.05 -0.78
C ALA A 160 4.11 23.19 -0.23
N PRO A 161 3.06 22.93 -1.03
CA PRO A 161 2.01 22.02 -0.62
C PRO A 161 2.55 20.59 -0.49
N ASN A 162 1.91 19.78 0.38
CA ASN A 162 2.25 18.37 0.55
C ASN A 162 2.30 17.64 -0.82
N TYR A 163 3.38 16.90 -1.06
CA TYR A 163 3.53 16.13 -2.28
C TYR A 163 2.97 14.73 -2.10
N SER A 164 2.16 14.30 -3.06
CA SER A 164 1.57 12.95 -3.07
C SER A 164 2.48 12.01 -3.85
N LEU A 165 3.39 11.34 -3.14
CA LEU A 165 4.26 10.30 -3.70
C LEU A 165 3.44 9.05 -4.01
N GLN A 166 3.33 8.71 -5.28
CA GLN A 166 2.60 7.54 -5.75
C GLN A 166 3.53 6.34 -5.83
N LEU A 167 3.12 5.27 -5.17
CA LEU A 167 3.78 3.97 -5.16
C LEU A 167 2.83 2.92 -5.74
N VAL A 168 3.40 1.88 -6.35
CA VAL A 168 2.65 0.79 -6.97
C VAL A 168 3.22 -0.55 -6.52
N CYS A 169 2.36 -1.52 -6.18
CA CYS A 169 2.68 -2.95 -6.15
C CYS A 169 2.00 -3.66 -7.34
N ASP A 170 2.79 -4.23 -8.26
CA ASP A 170 2.35 -5.01 -9.42
C ASP A 170 3.12 -6.34 -9.54
N PRO A 171 2.65 -7.41 -8.89
CA PRO A 171 3.36 -8.68 -8.82
C PRO A 171 3.08 -9.55 -10.06
N VAL A 172 3.67 -9.19 -11.20
CA VAL A 172 3.35 -9.75 -12.55
C VAL A 172 3.50 -11.27 -12.67
N ASN A 173 4.40 -11.89 -11.89
CA ASN A 173 4.67 -13.33 -11.93
C ASN A 173 4.68 -13.99 -10.54
N ALA A 174 4.04 -13.38 -9.55
CA ALA A 174 4.13 -13.88 -8.18
C ALA A 174 3.09 -14.97 -7.89
N ALA A 175 3.52 -15.98 -7.14
CA ALA A 175 2.61 -16.89 -6.47
C ALA A 175 1.85 -16.18 -5.34
N ALA A 176 0.78 -16.81 -4.87
CA ALA A 176 0.06 -16.34 -3.69
C ALA A 176 0.99 -16.21 -2.48
N GLY A 177 0.82 -15.13 -1.72
CA GLY A 177 1.67 -14.82 -0.58
C GLY A 177 1.86 -13.33 -0.35
N THR A 178 2.51 -12.99 0.74
CA THR A 178 2.90 -11.62 1.07
C THR A 178 4.18 -11.26 0.31
N ARG A 179 4.20 -10.07 -0.29
CA ARG A 179 5.37 -9.48 -0.95
C ARG A 179 5.90 -8.35 -0.07
N THR A 180 7.22 -8.30 0.11
CA THR A 180 7.86 -7.28 0.95
C THR A 180 9.05 -6.62 0.26
N ALA A 181 9.17 -5.31 0.48
CA ALA A 181 10.29 -4.50 0.03
C ALA A 181 10.48 -3.32 1.01
N THR A 182 11.54 -2.54 0.82
CA THR A 182 11.82 -1.33 1.59
C THR A 182 11.94 -0.16 0.63
N LEU A 183 11.15 0.89 0.85
CA LEU A 183 11.35 2.21 0.23
C LEU A 183 12.34 2.99 1.09
N THR A 184 13.47 3.37 0.51
CA THR A 184 14.45 4.26 1.14
C THR A 184 14.36 5.63 0.48
N LEU A 185 14.06 6.64 1.28
CA LEU A 185 14.11 8.04 0.92
C LEU A 185 15.39 8.66 1.48
N THR A 186 16.19 9.29 0.63
CA THR A 186 17.35 10.10 1.06
C THR A 186 16.99 11.56 0.95
N THR A 187 17.19 12.33 2.02
CA THR A 187 16.80 13.74 2.09
C THR A 187 18.02 14.63 2.41
N ASN A 188 17.86 15.94 2.22
CA ASN A 188 18.83 16.94 2.70
C ASN A 188 18.51 17.49 4.10
N ASP A 189 17.47 16.97 4.78
CA ASP A 189 17.22 17.23 6.20
C ASP A 189 18.27 16.50 7.05
N SER A 190 19.06 17.25 7.82
CA SER A 190 20.15 16.72 8.64
C SER A 190 19.69 15.74 9.71
N ASP A 191 18.45 15.88 10.19
CA ASP A 191 17.87 14.98 11.21
C ASP A 191 17.27 13.72 10.56
N ASN A 192 16.96 13.78 9.26
CA ASN A 192 16.29 12.72 8.50
C ASN A 192 16.98 12.42 7.15
N LEU A 193 18.31 12.33 7.13
CA LEU A 193 19.09 12.09 5.91
C LEU A 193 18.69 10.80 5.17
N GLN A 194 18.18 9.82 5.92
CA GLN A 194 17.64 8.57 5.38
C GLN A 194 16.37 8.18 6.16
N VAL A 195 15.30 7.91 5.42
CA VAL A 195 14.00 7.52 5.94
C VAL A 195 13.54 6.27 5.19
N ASP A 196 13.32 5.19 5.92
CA ASP A 196 12.99 3.86 5.39
C ASP A 196 11.57 3.44 5.74
N TYR A 197 10.82 2.97 4.76
CA TYR A 197 9.47 2.41 4.93
C TYR A 197 9.40 0.96 4.51
N ASP A 198 8.79 0.13 5.34
CA ASP A 198 8.42 -1.22 4.97
C ASP A 198 7.24 -1.20 4.00
N LEU A 199 7.40 -1.83 2.83
CA LEU A 199 6.35 -1.97 1.82
C LEU A 199 5.75 -3.38 1.90
N THR A 200 4.42 -3.47 1.89
CA THR A 200 3.74 -4.77 1.88
C THR A 200 2.54 -4.78 0.94
N CYS A 201 2.42 -5.84 0.15
CA CYS A 201 1.19 -6.19 -0.56
C CYS A 201 0.97 -7.70 -0.48
N THR A 202 -0.26 -8.14 -0.69
CA THR A 202 -0.62 -9.57 -0.65
C THR A 202 -1.14 -10.00 -2.00
N VAL A 203 -0.58 -11.08 -2.53
CA VAL A 203 -1.16 -11.82 -3.66
C VAL A 203 -2.12 -12.84 -3.08
N PRO A 204 -3.45 -12.66 -3.21
CA PRO A 204 -4.41 -13.60 -2.66
C PRO A 204 -4.24 -14.96 -3.34
N ALA A 205 -4.47 -16.03 -2.57
CA ALA A 205 -4.54 -17.37 -3.12
C ALA A 205 -5.70 -17.46 -4.12
N VAL A 206 -5.45 -18.13 -5.25
CA VAL A 206 -6.52 -18.48 -6.19
C VAL A 206 -7.41 -19.50 -5.48
N PRO A 207 -8.73 -19.27 -5.36
CA PRO A 207 -9.64 -20.26 -4.80
C PRO A 207 -9.58 -21.57 -5.58
N THR A 208 -9.60 -22.70 -4.87
CA THR A 208 -9.52 -24.04 -5.46
C THR A 208 -10.73 -24.87 -5.04
N ALA A 209 -11.31 -25.59 -6.00
CA ALA A 209 -12.39 -26.53 -5.72
C ALA A 209 -11.85 -27.75 -4.98
N GLY A 210 -12.64 -28.30 -4.07
CA GLY A 210 -12.38 -29.57 -3.40
C GLY A 210 -13.48 -30.57 -3.68
N PHE A 211 -13.12 -31.78 -4.07
CA PHE A 211 -14.03 -32.90 -4.23
C PHE A 211 -14.13 -33.69 -2.93
N GLY A 212 -15.36 -34.04 -2.55
CA GLY A 212 -15.62 -35.02 -1.52
C GLY A 212 -16.87 -35.82 -1.83
N SER A 213 -16.94 -37.03 -1.28
CA SER A 213 -18.11 -37.89 -1.46
C SER A 213 -18.41 -38.75 -0.23
N TYR A 214 -19.62 -39.30 -0.19
CA TYR A 214 -20.01 -40.40 0.68
C TYR A 214 -20.87 -41.41 -0.09
N PRO A 215 -20.48 -42.69 -0.18
CA PRO A 215 -19.20 -43.28 0.25
C PRO A 215 -17.98 -42.58 -0.38
N GLU A 216 -16.81 -42.67 0.28
CA GLU A 216 -15.59 -41.96 -0.16
C GLU A 216 -14.99 -42.59 -1.44
N ALA A 217 -14.45 -41.74 -2.32
CA ALA A 217 -13.68 -42.15 -3.49
C ALA A 217 -12.16 -42.20 -3.19
N PRO A 218 -11.39 -43.10 -3.81
CA PRO A 218 -11.89 -44.24 -4.58
C PRO A 218 -12.45 -45.30 -3.62
N GLY A 219 -13.58 -45.90 -3.98
CA GLY A 219 -14.23 -46.85 -3.09
C GLY A 219 -15.31 -47.65 -3.82
N PRO A 220 -15.60 -48.87 -3.33
CA PRO A 220 -16.61 -49.67 -3.97
C PRO A 220 -18.01 -49.10 -3.67
N LEU A 221 -18.91 -49.23 -4.64
CA LEU A 221 -20.34 -49.06 -4.42
C LEU A 221 -20.98 -50.45 -4.39
N ASP A 222 -20.96 -51.06 -3.21
CA ASP A 222 -21.41 -52.44 -3.04
C ASP A 222 -22.95 -52.54 -2.93
N PHE A 223 -23.57 -52.97 -4.03
CA PHE A 223 -25.02 -53.22 -4.10
C PHE A 223 -25.45 -54.52 -3.39
N GLY A 224 -24.50 -55.32 -2.89
CA GLY A 224 -24.74 -56.60 -2.25
C GLY A 224 -25.26 -57.67 -3.23
N SER A 225 -26.04 -58.62 -2.70
CA SER A 225 -26.63 -59.70 -3.50
C SER A 225 -28.01 -59.32 -4.02
N LEU A 226 -28.13 -59.20 -5.34
CA LEU A 226 -29.37 -58.89 -6.05
C LEU A 226 -29.85 -60.09 -6.88
N PRO A 227 -31.15 -60.45 -6.87
CA PRO A 227 -31.70 -61.43 -7.79
C PRO A 227 -31.61 -60.96 -9.25
N VAL A 228 -31.41 -61.90 -10.18
CA VAL A 228 -31.42 -61.59 -11.63
C VAL A 228 -32.76 -60.96 -12.01
N GLY A 229 -32.71 -59.83 -12.71
CA GLY A 229 -33.88 -59.05 -13.15
C GLY A 229 -34.47 -58.12 -12.09
N MET A 230 -33.89 -58.03 -10.89
CA MET A 230 -34.30 -57.09 -9.84
C MET A 230 -33.26 -55.98 -9.66
N SER A 231 -33.71 -54.73 -9.66
CA SER A 231 -32.85 -53.56 -9.47
C SER A 231 -32.46 -53.36 -8.01
N GLY A 232 -31.21 -52.97 -7.77
CA GLY A 232 -30.75 -52.39 -6.51
C GLY A 232 -30.28 -50.96 -6.71
N SER A 233 -30.38 -50.12 -5.69
CA SER A 233 -29.95 -48.73 -5.77
C SER A 233 -29.15 -48.30 -4.55
N LEU A 234 -28.17 -47.44 -4.79
CA LEU A 234 -27.37 -46.76 -3.77
C LEU A 234 -27.33 -45.26 -4.04
N TYR A 235 -27.03 -44.49 -3.00
CA TYR A 235 -26.78 -43.07 -3.12
C TYR A 235 -25.30 -42.77 -2.99
N ILE A 236 -24.80 -41.91 -3.87
CA ILE A 236 -23.54 -41.19 -3.67
C ILE A 236 -23.90 -39.75 -3.35
N GLU A 237 -23.42 -39.25 -2.23
CA GLU A 237 -23.53 -37.85 -1.86
C GLU A 237 -22.24 -37.15 -2.27
N LEU A 238 -22.32 -36.24 -3.25
CA LEU A 238 -21.18 -35.43 -3.71
C LEU A 238 -21.19 -34.08 -3.00
N ARG A 239 -20.01 -33.59 -2.59
CA ARG A 239 -19.85 -32.31 -1.88
C ARG A 239 -18.64 -31.53 -2.38
N GLU A 240 -18.78 -30.21 -2.39
CA GLU A 240 -17.68 -29.25 -2.49
C GLU A 240 -17.00 -29.17 -1.10
N THR A 241 -15.68 -29.30 -1.04
CA THR A 241 -14.90 -29.28 0.22
C THR A 241 -13.81 -28.21 0.23
N GLY A 242 -13.64 -27.48 -0.87
CA GLY A 242 -12.69 -26.40 -1.05
C GLY A 242 -13.32 -25.05 -0.75
N ASN A 243 -12.93 -24.05 -1.54
CA ASN A 243 -13.43 -22.67 -1.43
C ASN A 243 -13.73 -22.07 -2.82
N ALA A 244 -13.96 -22.93 -3.81
CA ALA A 244 -14.38 -22.55 -5.14
C ALA A 244 -15.45 -23.52 -5.63
N THR A 245 -16.17 -23.15 -6.70
CA THR A 245 -17.20 -24.04 -7.25
C THR A 245 -16.58 -25.33 -7.80
N LEU A 246 -17.00 -26.47 -7.25
CA LEU A 246 -16.67 -27.80 -7.78
C LEU A 246 -17.48 -28.02 -9.06
N SER A 247 -16.78 -28.24 -10.16
CA SER A 247 -17.34 -28.60 -11.46
C SER A 247 -17.13 -30.08 -11.70
N LEU A 248 -18.20 -30.76 -12.14
CA LEU A 248 -18.23 -32.21 -12.34
C LEU A 248 -18.64 -32.49 -13.79
N SER A 249 -17.93 -33.40 -14.45
CA SER A 249 -18.13 -33.68 -15.88
C SER A 249 -17.72 -35.12 -16.23
N ASN A 250 -17.94 -35.52 -17.48
CA ASN A 250 -17.50 -36.80 -18.04
C ASN A 250 -17.86 -38.03 -17.18
N TYR A 251 -19.09 -38.06 -16.70
CA TYR A 251 -19.64 -39.23 -16.01
C TYR A 251 -19.64 -40.42 -16.97
N THR A 252 -18.78 -41.40 -16.73
CA THR A 252 -18.69 -42.61 -17.55
C THR A 252 -18.80 -43.84 -16.67
N ILE A 253 -19.54 -44.84 -17.16
CA ILE A 253 -19.61 -46.17 -16.56
C ILE A 253 -18.96 -47.12 -17.57
N SER A 254 -17.93 -47.83 -17.14
CA SER A 254 -17.13 -48.71 -17.99
C SER A 254 -16.87 -50.06 -17.31
N GLY A 255 -16.26 -51.01 -18.02
CA GLY A 255 -15.98 -52.35 -17.50
C GLY A 255 -16.96 -53.43 -17.96
N PRO A 256 -16.81 -54.68 -17.47
CA PRO A 256 -17.41 -55.86 -18.09
C PRO A 256 -18.94 -55.87 -18.11
N ASN A 257 -19.57 -55.24 -17.11
CA ASN A 257 -21.03 -55.24 -16.95
C ASN A 257 -21.62 -53.83 -16.97
N ALA A 258 -20.91 -52.85 -17.55
CA ALA A 258 -21.28 -51.42 -17.52
C ALA A 258 -22.72 -51.13 -17.92
N ALA A 259 -23.28 -51.87 -18.88
CA ALA A 259 -24.66 -51.69 -19.35
C ALA A 259 -25.74 -51.98 -18.29
N GLU A 260 -25.37 -52.63 -17.18
CA GLU A 260 -26.27 -52.93 -16.07
C GLU A 260 -26.33 -51.81 -15.03
N PHE A 261 -25.38 -50.87 -15.08
CA PHE A 261 -25.26 -49.79 -14.12
C PHE A 261 -25.70 -48.47 -14.75
N LEU A 262 -26.40 -47.65 -13.98
CA LEU A 262 -26.92 -46.37 -14.43
C LEU A 262 -26.82 -45.34 -13.30
N MET A 263 -26.32 -44.15 -13.63
CA MET A 263 -26.45 -42.95 -12.81
C MET A 263 -27.47 -42.00 -13.45
N ALA A 264 -28.50 -41.63 -12.69
CA ALA A 264 -29.53 -40.72 -13.17
C ALA A 264 -29.21 -39.25 -12.83
N ALA A 265 -29.42 -38.35 -13.79
CA ALA A 265 -29.34 -36.89 -13.65
C ALA A 265 -28.09 -36.40 -12.87
N PRO A 266 -26.87 -36.57 -13.43
CA PRO A 266 -25.65 -36.13 -12.77
C PRO A 266 -25.61 -34.60 -12.61
N VAL A 267 -25.15 -34.13 -11.45
CA VAL A 267 -24.92 -32.70 -11.21
C VAL A 267 -23.68 -32.25 -11.97
N THR A 268 -23.67 -31.02 -12.47
CA THR A 268 -22.51 -30.49 -13.20
C THR A 268 -21.70 -29.49 -12.39
N SER A 269 -22.26 -28.97 -11.29
CA SER A 269 -21.58 -28.04 -10.41
C SER A 269 -22.17 -28.02 -9.00
N ILE A 270 -21.31 -27.90 -7.99
CA ILE A 270 -21.67 -27.63 -6.60
C ILE A 270 -20.96 -26.33 -6.18
N PRO A 271 -21.69 -25.21 -5.96
CA PRO A 271 -21.09 -23.96 -5.49
C PRO A 271 -20.43 -24.11 -4.11
N ASP A 272 -19.43 -23.28 -3.83
CA ASP A 272 -18.84 -23.18 -2.49
C ASP A 272 -19.93 -22.88 -1.44
N GLY A 273 -19.87 -23.62 -0.31
CA GLY A 273 -20.85 -23.55 0.78
C GLY A 273 -22.22 -24.15 0.49
N ALA A 274 -22.46 -24.75 -0.69
CA ALA A 274 -23.72 -25.41 -0.99
C ALA A 274 -23.89 -26.73 -0.20
N ALA A 275 -25.14 -27.13 0.03
CA ALA A 275 -25.43 -28.44 0.62
C ALA A 275 -24.98 -29.57 -0.32
N PRO A 276 -24.55 -30.73 0.21
CA PRO A 276 -24.20 -31.88 -0.61
C PRO A 276 -25.36 -32.34 -1.50
N VAL A 277 -25.02 -32.93 -2.65
CA VAL A 277 -25.98 -33.37 -3.67
C VAL A 277 -25.97 -34.89 -3.77
N SER A 278 -27.12 -35.52 -3.49
CA SER A 278 -27.27 -36.98 -3.58
C SER A 278 -27.63 -37.43 -5.00
N HIS A 279 -26.89 -38.42 -5.51
CA HIS A 279 -27.12 -39.08 -6.79
C HIS A 279 -27.47 -40.54 -6.60
N LEU A 280 -28.51 -40.99 -7.32
CA LEU A 280 -28.92 -42.38 -7.33
C LEU A 280 -28.11 -43.15 -8.39
N VAL A 281 -27.45 -44.22 -7.96
CA VAL A 281 -26.84 -45.21 -8.84
C VAL A 281 -27.65 -46.50 -8.74
N THR A 282 -27.96 -47.10 -9.87
CA THR A 282 -28.76 -48.33 -9.96
C THR A 282 -27.99 -49.43 -10.64
N CYS A 283 -28.09 -50.65 -10.11
CA CYS A 283 -27.58 -51.88 -10.71
C CYS A 283 -28.76 -52.78 -11.09
N ASN A 284 -28.75 -53.29 -12.33
CA ASN A 284 -29.77 -54.17 -12.91
C ASN A 284 -29.13 -55.48 -13.42
N PRO A 285 -28.89 -56.47 -12.56
CA PRO A 285 -28.23 -57.71 -12.97
C PRO A 285 -29.08 -58.49 -13.98
N THR A 286 -28.49 -58.85 -15.12
CA THR A 286 -29.16 -59.65 -16.17
C THR A 286 -28.75 -61.12 -16.16
N GLU A 287 -27.67 -61.46 -15.44
CA GLU A 287 -27.14 -62.81 -15.30
C GLU A 287 -26.64 -63.08 -13.88
N THR A 288 -26.50 -64.36 -13.53
CA THR A 288 -25.89 -64.78 -12.26
C THR A 288 -24.38 -64.59 -12.27
N GLY A 289 -23.80 -64.22 -11.15
CA GLY A 289 -22.34 -64.08 -10.97
C GLY A 289 -21.96 -62.71 -10.43
N LEU A 290 -20.66 -62.46 -10.25
CA LEU A 290 -20.17 -61.16 -9.83
C LEU A 290 -20.34 -60.15 -10.97
N ARG A 291 -21.07 -59.06 -10.72
CA ARG A 291 -21.27 -57.96 -11.68
C ARG A 291 -20.46 -56.76 -11.21
N THR A 292 -19.58 -56.28 -12.07
CA THR A 292 -18.68 -55.14 -11.82
C THR A 292 -18.69 -54.14 -12.98
N ALA A 293 -18.55 -52.86 -12.63
CA ALA A 293 -18.35 -51.75 -13.53
C ALA A 293 -17.69 -50.60 -12.76
N THR A 294 -16.91 -49.76 -13.44
CA THR A 294 -16.27 -48.59 -12.84
C THR A 294 -17.01 -47.33 -13.28
N LEU A 295 -17.47 -46.54 -12.31
CA LEU A 295 -17.97 -45.18 -12.51
C LEU A 295 -16.81 -44.19 -12.33
N SER A 296 -16.51 -43.41 -13.38
CA SER A 296 -15.53 -42.33 -13.35
C SER A 296 -16.22 -40.97 -13.52
N ILE A 297 -15.83 -40.00 -12.69
CA ILE A 297 -16.34 -38.62 -12.72
C ILE A 297 -15.13 -37.68 -12.79
N SER A 298 -15.03 -36.85 -13.84
CA SER A 298 -14.00 -35.81 -13.91
C SER A 298 -14.39 -34.61 -13.05
N THR A 299 -13.43 -34.10 -12.29
CA THR A 299 -13.62 -32.94 -11.40
C THR A 299 -12.58 -31.85 -11.69
N ASN A 300 -12.87 -30.61 -11.30
CA ASN A 300 -11.88 -29.52 -11.31
C ASN A 300 -11.10 -29.38 -9.99
N ASP A 301 -11.21 -30.34 -9.07
CA ASP A 301 -10.32 -30.43 -7.90
C ASP A 301 -8.92 -30.85 -8.36
N PRO A 302 -7.87 -30.02 -8.16
CA PRO A 302 -6.50 -30.36 -8.54
C PRO A 302 -5.94 -31.62 -7.86
N ALA A 303 -6.42 -31.96 -6.66
CA ALA A 303 -6.02 -33.15 -5.92
C ALA A 303 -6.79 -34.40 -6.39
N TRP A 304 -8.01 -34.23 -6.89
CA TRP A 304 -8.90 -35.30 -7.33
C TRP A 304 -9.50 -35.05 -8.73
N PRO A 305 -8.67 -35.01 -9.79
CA PRO A 305 -9.14 -34.69 -11.15
C PRO A 305 -10.12 -35.74 -11.70
N VAL A 306 -10.07 -36.97 -11.18
CA VAL A 306 -11.03 -38.04 -11.48
C VAL A 306 -11.38 -38.75 -10.17
N ALA A 307 -12.68 -38.86 -9.88
CA ALA A 307 -13.22 -39.70 -8.81
C ALA A 307 -13.73 -41.02 -9.41
N GLU A 308 -13.30 -42.15 -8.84
CA GLU A 308 -13.63 -43.48 -9.35
C GLU A 308 -14.33 -44.34 -8.28
N TYR A 309 -15.28 -45.14 -8.72
CA TYR A 309 -16.00 -46.10 -7.89
C TYR A 309 -16.15 -47.42 -8.63
N ASP A 310 -15.90 -48.53 -7.95
CA ASP A 310 -15.94 -49.90 -8.49
C ASP A 310 -17.09 -50.76 -7.95
#